data_AF-A0A093Z368-F1
#
_entry.id   AF-A0A093Z368-F1
#
_cell.length_a   1.000
_cell.length_b   1.000
_cell.length_c   1.000
_cell.angle_alpha   90.00
_cell.angle_beta   90.00
_cell.angle_gamma   90.00
#
_symmetry.space_group_name_H-M   'P 1'
#
loop_
_entity.id
_entity.type
_entity.pdbx_description
1 polymer ?
#
loop_
_entity_poly.entity_id
_entity_poly.type
_entity_poly.pdbx_seq_one_letter_code
_entity_poly.pdbx_strand_id
1 'polypeptide(L)'
;MSSSALLQQKGLAQMPLSEKLAFTPKLLSVVTQTILALIGAPFRNRSTTPSTIKRHVMYTAVRALVDTLTPLQNHYRAPPTDEIYAAYCKSHKLTPDSEILQDGTRAHWMGPRNAKKIILYLHGGGYVIPAEPYSFAYLHTLR
;
A
#
# COMPACT_ATOMS: atom_id res chain seq x y z
N MET A 1 0.67 19.08 -5.19
CA MET A 1 0.89 17.61 -5.27
C MET A 1 2.35 17.34 -4.94
N SER A 2 2.65 16.26 -4.24
CA SER A 2 4.02 15.84 -3.96
C SER A 2 4.77 15.38 -5.21
N SER A 3 6.11 15.41 -5.16
CA SER A 3 6.99 14.88 -6.23
C SER A 3 6.64 13.42 -6.57
N SER A 4 6.40 12.57 -5.56
CA SER A 4 6.02 11.17 -5.76
C SER A 4 4.66 11.02 -6.46
N ALA A 5 3.67 11.85 -6.12
CA ALA A 5 2.37 11.85 -6.80
C ALA A 5 2.49 12.23 -8.29
N LEU A 6 3.34 13.22 -8.61
CA LEU A 6 3.61 13.61 -10.00
C LEU A 6 4.30 12.49 -10.78
N LEU A 7 5.30 11.83 -10.18
CA LEU A 7 5.98 10.68 -10.79
C LEU A 7 5.04 9.51 -11.03
N GLN A 8 4.17 9.21 -10.06
CA GLN A 8 3.15 8.18 -10.20
C GLN A 8 2.19 8.50 -11.36
N GLN A 9 1.63 9.71 -11.41
CA GLN A 9 0.72 10.13 -12.47
C GLN A 9 1.39 10.09 -13.85
N LYS A 10 2.65 10.54 -13.96
CA LYS A 10 3.45 10.46 -15.18
C LYS A 10 3.64 9.01 -15.64
N GLY A 11 3.97 8.11 -14.72
CA GLY A 11 4.10 6.69 -15.01
C GLY A 11 2.80 6.06 -15.53
N LEU A 12 1.66 6.41 -14.93
CA LEU A 12 0.34 5.93 -15.37
C LEU A 12 -0.09 6.50 -16.72
N ALA A 13 0.26 7.75 -17.02
CA ALA A 13 0.01 8.36 -18.32
C ALA A 13 0.82 7.67 -19.43
N GLN A 14 2.04 7.22 -19.12
CA GLN A 14 2.93 6.52 -20.05
C GLN A 14 2.69 5.00 -20.13
N MET A 15 1.80 4.46 -19.29
CA MET A 15 1.54 3.02 -19.21
C MET A 15 0.88 2.51 -20.50
N PRO A 16 1.48 1.52 -21.19
CA PRO A 16 0.96 1.01 -22.45
C PRO A 16 -0.38 0.29 -22.26
N LEU A 17 -1.21 0.29 -23.30
CA LEU A 17 -2.53 -0.33 -23.24
C LEU A 17 -2.46 -1.83 -22.92
N SER A 18 -1.45 -2.54 -23.43
CA SER A 18 -1.21 -3.95 -23.11
C SER A 18 -1.01 -4.19 -21.62
N GLU A 19 -0.25 -3.33 -20.94
CA GLU A 19 0.01 -3.44 -19.50
C GLU A 19 -1.26 -3.16 -18.68
N LYS A 20 -2.11 -2.22 -19.14
CA LYS A 20 -3.43 -1.95 -18.55
C LYS A 20 -4.38 -3.13 -18.74
N LEU A 21 -4.42 -3.72 -19.95
CA LEU A 21 -5.26 -4.88 -20.24
C LEU A 21 -4.79 -6.13 -19.48
N ALA A 22 -3.49 -6.31 -19.29
CA ALA A 22 -2.93 -7.40 -18.52
C ALA A 22 -3.20 -7.29 -17.01
N PHE A 23 -3.57 -6.10 -16.50
CA PHE A 23 -3.84 -5.91 -15.08
C PHE A 23 -5.01 -6.77 -14.58
N THR A 24 -6.12 -6.80 -15.31
CA THR A 24 -7.32 -7.54 -14.92
C THR A 24 -7.10 -9.06 -14.78
N PRO A 25 -6.54 -9.78 -15.78
CA PRO A 25 -6.28 -11.22 -15.64
C PRO A 25 -5.22 -11.51 -14.57
N LYS A 26 -4.24 -10.62 -14.37
CA LYS A 26 -3.28 -10.74 -13.26
C LYS A 26 -3.96 -10.62 -11.90
N LEU A 27 -4.85 -9.64 -11.72
CA LEU A 27 -5.61 -9.48 -10.49
C LEU A 27 -6.52 -10.69 -10.23
N LEU A 28 -7.14 -11.24 -11.29
CA LEU A 28 -7.94 -12.46 -11.19
C LEU A 28 -7.09 -13.67 -10.76
N SER A 29 -5.84 -13.79 -11.25
CA SER A 29 -4.89 -14.82 -10.79
C SER A 29 -4.59 -14.68 -9.30
N VAL A 30 -4.37 -13.46 -8.79
CA VAL A 30 -4.15 -13.21 -7.34
C VAL A 30 -5.35 -13.66 -6.51
N VAL A 31 -6.57 -13.31 -6.94
CA VAL A 31 -7.81 -13.74 -6.28
C VAL A 31 -7.94 -15.26 -6.31
N THR A 32 -7.65 -15.88 -7.46
CA THR A 32 -7.73 -17.33 -7.64
C THR A 32 -6.77 -18.06 -6.70
N GLN A 33 -5.50 -17.64 -6.64
CA GLN A 33 -4.50 -18.18 -5.72
C GLN A 33 -4.92 -18.03 -4.24
N THR A 34 -5.54 -16.90 -3.90
CA THR A 34 -6.03 -16.65 -2.54
C THR A 34 -7.19 -17.60 -2.17
N ILE A 35 -8.14 -17.82 -3.09
CA ILE A 35 -9.26 -18.75 -2.92
C ILE A 35 -8.74 -20.19 -2.82
N LEU A 36 -7.83 -20.59 -3.70
CA LEU A 36 -7.21 -21.92 -3.64
C LEU A 36 -6.45 -22.14 -2.33
N ALA A 37 -5.76 -21.13 -1.81
CA ALA A 37 -5.11 -21.20 -0.51
C ALA A 37 -6.10 -21.37 0.65
N LEU A 38 -7.29 -20.78 0.55
CA LEU A 38 -8.35 -20.96 1.54
C LEU A 38 -8.96 -22.37 1.47
N ILE A 39 -9.30 -22.84 0.27
CA ILE A 39 -9.88 -24.18 0.05
C ILE A 39 -8.88 -25.27 0.44
N GLY A 40 -7.60 -25.09 0.10
CA GLY A 40 -6.51 -26.02 0.42
C GLY A 40 -6.00 -25.91 1.86
N ALA A 41 -6.43 -24.91 2.64
CA ALA A 41 -5.92 -24.67 4.00
C ALA A 41 -6.07 -25.86 4.97
N PRO A 42 -7.12 -26.71 4.91
CA PRO A 42 -7.21 -27.91 5.74
C PRO A 42 -6.13 -28.94 5.45
N PHE A 43 -5.64 -29.01 4.21
CA PHE A 43 -4.67 -29.99 3.72
C PHE A 43 -3.22 -29.47 3.68
N ARG A 44 -2.99 -28.23 4.11
CA ARG A 44 -1.67 -27.60 4.06
C ARG A 44 -0.66 -28.30 5.00
N ASN A 45 0.61 -28.27 4.60
CA ASN A 45 1.69 -28.71 5.47
C ASN A 45 1.94 -27.69 6.60
N ARG A 46 1.62 -28.06 7.84
CA ARG A 46 1.77 -27.18 9.02
C ARG A 46 3.22 -26.90 9.42
N SER A 47 4.20 -27.69 8.97
CA SER A 47 5.62 -27.44 9.28
C SER A 47 6.24 -26.34 8.40
N THR A 48 5.69 -26.12 7.20
CA THR A 48 6.21 -25.13 6.24
C THR A 48 5.27 -23.95 6.01
N THR A 49 4.06 -23.98 6.59
CA THR A 49 3.06 -22.91 6.44
C THR A 49 2.74 -22.24 7.78
N PRO A 50 2.23 -20.98 7.78
CA PRO A 50 1.85 -20.30 9.01
C PRO A 50 0.89 -21.12 9.88
N SER A 51 1.02 -20.95 11.20
CA SER A 51 0.25 -21.71 12.19
C SER A 51 -1.26 -21.55 12.02
N THR A 52 -1.73 -20.34 11.68
CA THR A 52 -3.15 -20.04 11.50
C THR A 52 -3.55 -19.98 10.02
N ILE A 53 -4.77 -20.44 9.71
CA ILE A 53 -5.34 -20.37 8.35
C ILE A 53 -5.38 -18.93 7.85
N LYS A 54 -5.80 -17.98 8.71
CA LYS A 54 -5.82 -16.55 8.39
C LYS A 54 -4.44 -16.06 7.91
N ARG A 55 -3.36 -16.37 8.63
CA ARG A 55 -2.00 -15.96 8.22
C ARG A 55 -1.57 -16.63 6.92
N HIS A 56 -1.87 -17.93 6.77
CA HIS A 56 -1.56 -18.66 5.54
C HIS A 56 -2.21 -18.00 4.32
N VAL A 57 -3.53 -17.76 4.36
CA VAL A 57 -4.29 -17.14 3.26
C VAL A 57 -3.82 -15.71 3.00
N MET A 58 -3.68 -14.89 4.04
CA MET A 58 -3.23 -13.49 3.86
C MET A 58 -1.83 -13.39 3.29
N TYR A 59 -0.89 -14.23 3.75
CA TYR A 59 0.47 -14.22 3.20
C TYR A 59 0.50 -14.73 1.75
N THR A 60 -0.36 -15.69 1.39
CA THR A 60 -0.48 -16.12 0.00
C THR A 60 -1.04 -15.01 -0.87
N ALA A 61 -2.06 -14.28 -0.41
CA ALA A 61 -2.59 -13.11 -1.13
C ALA A 61 -1.51 -12.04 -1.35
N VAL A 62 -0.75 -11.69 -0.30
CA VAL A 62 0.33 -10.70 -0.40
C VAL A 62 1.43 -11.16 -1.34
N ARG A 63 1.90 -12.41 -1.24
CA ARG A 63 2.90 -12.97 -2.16
C ARG A 63 2.41 -12.95 -3.60
N ALA A 64 1.21 -13.48 -3.85
CA ALA A 64 0.63 -13.50 -5.18
C ALA A 64 0.54 -12.09 -5.78
N LEU A 65 0.15 -11.08 -4.99
CA LEU A 65 0.09 -9.69 -5.43
C LEU A 65 1.49 -9.16 -5.82
N VAL A 66 2.48 -9.38 -4.96
CA VAL A 66 3.87 -8.93 -5.17
C VAL A 66 4.52 -9.63 -6.36
N ASP A 67 4.29 -10.93 -6.53
CA ASP A 67 4.90 -11.74 -7.59
C ASP A 67 4.25 -11.48 -8.97
N THR A 68 2.99 -11.05 -9.00
CA THR A 68 2.22 -10.95 -10.24
C THR A 68 2.19 -9.54 -10.83
N LEU A 69 2.05 -8.51 -9.98
CA LEU A 69 1.87 -7.12 -10.44
C LEU A 69 3.19 -6.41 -10.66
N THR A 70 3.29 -5.67 -11.77
CA THR A 70 4.43 -4.76 -11.99
C THR A 70 4.32 -3.51 -11.09
N PRO A 71 5.40 -2.73 -10.93
CA PRO A 71 5.35 -1.45 -10.22
C PRO A 71 4.28 -0.49 -10.78
N LEU A 72 4.16 -0.37 -12.11
CA LEU A 72 3.15 0.47 -12.75
C LEU A 72 1.72 -0.05 -12.49
N GLN A 73 1.52 -1.37 -12.50
CA GLN A 73 0.23 -1.97 -12.13
C GLN A 73 -0.13 -1.76 -10.66
N ASN A 74 0.86 -1.75 -9.75
CA ASN A 74 0.64 -1.38 -8.36
C ASN A 74 0.23 0.09 -8.21
N HIS A 75 0.89 0.99 -8.94
CA HIS A 75 0.50 2.41 -9.03
C HIS A 75 -0.87 2.62 -9.67
N TYR A 76 -1.28 1.72 -10.58
CA TYR A 76 -2.60 1.76 -11.20
C TYR A 76 -3.70 1.33 -10.23
N ARG A 77 -3.37 0.40 -9.31
CA ARG A 77 -4.29 -0.10 -8.28
C ARG A 77 -4.55 0.90 -7.15
N ALA A 78 -3.55 1.68 -6.75
CA ALA A 78 -3.62 2.52 -5.55
C ALA A 78 -3.40 4.00 -5.91
N PRO A 79 -4.16 4.94 -5.31
CA PRO A 79 -3.89 6.37 -5.49
C PRO A 79 -2.56 6.78 -4.81
N PRO A 80 -2.02 7.98 -5.11
CA PRO A 80 -0.82 8.48 -4.47
C PRO A 80 -0.93 8.64 -2.95
N THR A 81 0.21 8.62 -2.25
CA THR A 81 0.32 8.80 -0.79
C THR A 81 -0.47 10.01 -0.28
N ASP A 82 -0.39 11.16 -0.97
CA ASP A 82 -1.08 12.39 -0.60
C ASP A 82 -2.61 12.20 -0.51
N GLU A 83 -3.17 11.45 -1.46
CA GLU A 83 -4.61 11.18 -1.54
C GLU A 83 -5.03 10.14 -0.49
N ILE A 84 -4.22 9.10 -0.28
CA ILE A 84 -4.46 8.11 0.77
C ILE A 84 -4.43 8.78 2.15
N TYR A 85 -3.45 9.66 2.39
CA TYR A 85 -3.36 10.45 3.62
C TYR A 85 -4.60 11.32 3.83
N ALA A 86 -5.00 12.09 2.81
CA ALA A 86 -6.19 12.95 2.90
C ALA A 86 -7.47 12.14 3.16
N ALA A 87 -7.64 11.01 2.48
CA ALA A 87 -8.76 10.10 2.70
C ALA A 87 -8.74 9.48 4.11
N TYR A 88 -7.57 9.10 4.61
CA TYR A 88 -7.40 8.57 5.97
C TYR A 88 -7.74 9.62 7.03
N CYS A 89 -7.24 10.84 6.90
CA CYS A 89 -7.56 11.94 7.79
C CYS A 89 -9.06 12.23 7.80
N LYS A 90 -9.69 12.29 6.62
CA LYS A 90 -11.14 12.51 6.48
C LYS A 90 -11.95 11.43 7.20
N SER A 91 -11.62 10.15 7.02
CA SER A 91 -12.37 9.04 7.64
C SER A 91 -12.20 8.98 9.16
N HIS A 92 -11.09 9.49 9.69
CA HIS A 92 -10.79 9.52 11.13
C HIS A 92 -11.02 10.88 11.79
N LYS A 93 -11.65 11.84 11.09
CA LYS A 93 -11.91 13.20 11.58
C LYS A 93 -10.63 13.92 12.07
N LEU A 94 -9.51 13.68 11.40
CA LEU A 94 -8.25 14.36 11.63
C LEU A 94 -8.12 15.52 10.65
N THR A 95 -7.57 16.64 11.11
CA THR A 95 -7.17 17.75 10.22
C THR A 95 -5.92 17.33 9.45
N PRO A 96 -5.95 17.25 8.11
CA PRO A 96 -4.75 17.00 7.31
C PRO A 96 -3.74 18.13 7.51
N ASP A 97 -2.51 17.77 7.79
CA ASP A 97 -1.40 18.69 7.97
C ASP A 97 -0.15 18.16 7.26
N SER A 98 0.54 19.03 6.53
CA SER A 98 1.69 18.64 5.73
C SER A 98 2.64 19.82 5.58
N GLU A 99 3.90 19.51 5.30
CA GLU A 99 4.90 20.51 4.95
C GLU A 99 5.71 20.04 3.75
N ILE A 100 6.30 21.02 3.06
CA ILE A 100 7.22 20.77 1.94
C ILE A 100 8.63 20.99 2.47
N LEU A 101 9.45 19.95 2.37
CA LEU A 101 10.85 19.98 2.74
C LEU A 101 11.66 20.74 1.68
N GLN A 102 12.93 21.07 2.00
CA GLN A 102 13.79 21.87 1.12
C GLN A 102 14.00 21.25 -0.28
N ASP A 103 13.94 19.92 -0.37
CA ASP A 103 14.09 19.14 -1.60
C ASP A 103 12.77 18.98 -2.39
N GLY A 104 11.67 19.58 -1.93
CA GLY A 104 10.34 19.45 -2.53
C GLY A 104 9.58 18.20 -2.08
N THR A 105 10.14 17.38 -1.19
CA THR A 105 9.45 16.24 -0.60
C THR A 105 8.30 16.72 0.28
N ARG A 106 7.12 16.09 0.15
CA ARG A 106 5.98 16.38 1.02
C ARG A 106 5.99 15.45 2.22
N ALA A 107 6.11 16.00 3.42
CA ALA A 107 5.97 15.28 4.67
C ALA A 107 4.56 15.47 5.24
N HIS A 108 3.96 14.39 5.73
CA HIS A 108 2.63 14.41 6.33
C HIS A 108 2.71 14.28 7.84
N TRP A 109 2.06 15.19 8.56
CA TRP A 109 1.99 15.13 10.01
C TRP A 109 0.87 14.20 10.46
N MET A 110 1.19 13.35 11.42
CA MET A 110 0.23 12.52 12.16
C MET A 110 0.27 12.94 13.63
N GLY A 111 -0.68 13.78 14.03
CA GLY A 111 -0.72 14.37 15.37
C GLY A 111 -0.23 15.81 15.42
N PRO A 112 -0.04 16.39 16.63
CA PRO A 112 0.26 17.80 16.81
C PRO A 112 1.74 18.13 16.55
N ARG A 113 2.01 19.23 15.84
CA ARG A 113 3.39 19.71 15.54
C ARG A 113 4.20 20.09 16.78
N ASN A 114 3.55 20.47 17.87
CA ASN A 114 4.20 20.89 19.11
C ASN A 114 4.41 19.73 20.10
N ALA A 115 4.38 18.48 19.62
CA ALA A 115 4.66 17.32 20.45
C ALA A 115 6.09 17.38 21.04
N LYS A 116 6.26 16.96 22.30
CA LYS A 116 7.57 16.88 22.97
C LYS A 116 8.53 15.88 22.33
N LYS A 117 7.99 14.89 21.62
CA LYS A 117 8.72 13.85 20.90
C LYS A 117 8.14 13.74 19.49
N ILE A 118 9.01 13.63 18.50
CA ILE A 118 8.63 13.49 17.10
C ILE A 118 9.14 12.14 16.61
N ILE A 119 8.30 11.39 15.90
CA ILE A 119 8.66 10.13 15.26
C ILE A 119 8.74 10.38 13.76
N LEU A 120 9.93 10.25 13.18
CA LEU A 120 10.09 10.20 11.73
C LEU A 120 9.74 8.79 11.26
N TYR A 121 8.61 8.66 10.56
CA TYR A 121 8.17 7.39 10.01
C TYR A 121 8.33 7.36 8.50
N LEU A 122 9.12 6.39 8.03
CA LEU A 122 9.31 6.09 6.61
C LEU A 122 8.53 4.82 6.31
N HIS A 123 7.46 4.93 5.51
CA HIS A 123 6.61 3.78 5.21
C HIS A 123 7.38 2.73 4.39
N GLY A 124 7.00 1.45 4.56
CA GLY A 124 7.52 0.36 3.73
C GLY A 124 6.91 0.35 2.33
N GLY A 125 7.22 -0.70 1.55
CA GLY A 125 6.66 -0.85 0.20
C GLY A 125 7.69 -1.06 -0.91
N GLY A 126 8.92 -1.46 -0.57
CA GLY A 126 9.95 -1.76 -1.57
C GLY A 126 10.31 -0.57 -2.47
N TYR A 127 10.05 0.67 -2.01
CA TYR A 127 10.27 1.91 -2.75
C TYR A 127 9.45 2.06 -4.05
N VAL A 128 8.43 1.21 -4.25
CA VAL A 128 7.63 1.16 -5.50
C VAL A 128 6.12 1.21 -5.28
N ILE A 129 5.65 1.29 -4.04
CA ILE A 129 4.22 1.50 -3.73
C ILE A 129 4.05 2.71 -2.80
N PRO A 130 2.94 3.45 -2.92
CA PRO A 130 2.63 4.56 -2.02
C PRO A 130 2.36 4.07 -0.59
N ALA A 131 2.30 5.01 0.36
CA ALA A 131 1.93 4.69 1.73
C ALA A 131 0.47 4.22 1.77
N GLU A 132 0.26 2.97 2.16
CA GLU A 132 -1.07 2.37 2.26
C GLU A 132 -1.75 2.75 3.60
N PRO A 133 -3.10 2.66 3.70
CA PRO A 133 -3.86 3.07 4.89
C PRO A 133 -3.37 2.49 6.22
N TYR A 134 -2.84 1.27 6.20
CA TYR A 134 -2.30 0.62 7.41
C TYR A 134 -1.10 1.35 8.01
N SER A 135 -0.32 2.08 7.20
CA SER A 135 0.80 2.89 7.67
C SER A 135 0.31 4.03 8.56
N PHE A 136 -0.75 4.71 8.14
CA PHE A 136 -1.38 5.77 8.92
C PHE A 136 -2.13 5.21 10.13
N ALA A 137 -2.75 4.03 9.99
CA ALA A 137 -3.37 3.31 11.11
C ALA A 137 -2.36 3.02 12.22
N TYR A 138 -1.19 2.49 11.86
CA TYR A 138 -0.12 2.24 12.81
C TYR A 138 0.33 3.53 13.51
N LEU A 139 0.63 4.60 12.75
CA LEU A 139 1.03 5.88 13.33
C LEU A 139 -0.03 6.48 14.24
N HIS A 140 -1.31 6.32 13.89
CA HIS A 140 -2.41 6.80 14.70
C HIS A 140 -2.47 6.11 16.07
N THR A 141 -2.04 4.85 16.18
CA THR A 141 -1.94 4.17 17.49
C THR A 141 -0.78 4.66 18.36
N LEU A 142 0.18 5.39 17.78
CA LEU A 142 1.35 5.93 18.48
C LEU A 142 1.15 7.37 18.97
N ARG A 143 0.04 8.01 18.61
CA ARG A 143 -0.27 9.41 18.94
C ARG A 143 -0.68 9.59 20.40
#